data_AF-A0A942N895-F1
#
_entry.id   AF-A0A942N895-F1
#
_cell.length_a   1.000
_cell.length_b   1.000
_cell.length_c   1.000
_cell.angle_alpha   90.00
_cell.angle_beta   90.00
_cell.angle_gamma   90.00
#
_symmetry.space_group_name_H-M   'P 1'
#
loop_
_entity.id
_entity.type
_entity.pdbx_description
1 polymer ?
#
loop_
_entity_poly.entity_id
_entity_poly.type
_entity_poly.pdbx_seq_one_letter_code
_entity_poly.pdbx_strand_id
1 'polypeptide(L)' 'MPHWVKVSGPDKVAAIEKYLRDEDSLSHIATQLGVRVPSIRKWLNKYQSLGPDSLLNQ' A
#
# COMPACT_ATOMS: atom_id res chain seq x y z
N MET A 1 10.23 1.67 20.13
CA MET A 1 9.41 0.56 19.60
C MET A 1 8.99 0.95 18.18
N PRO A 2 9.16 0.13 17.14
CA PRO A 2 8.69 0.51 15.81
C PRO A 2 7.17 0.53 15.85
N HIS A 3 6.58 1.70 15.70
CA HIS A 3 5.14 1.88 15.63
C HIS A 3 4.68 1.32 14.28
N TRP A 4 4.13 0.11 14.27
CA TRP A 4 3.49 -0.43 13.09
C TRP A 4 2.19 0.34 12.90
N VAL A 5 2.20 1.31 11.99
CA VAL A 5 0.98 2.01 11.61
C VAL A 5 0.04 0.96 11.04
N LYS A 6 -1.12 0.78 11.69
CA LYS A 6 -2.16 -0.14 11.24
C LYS A 6 -2.87 0.51 10.05
N VAL A 7 -2.26 0.42 8.87
CA VAL A 7 -2.82 0.96 7.63
C VAL A 7 -4.08 0.18 7.28
N SER A 8 -5.20 0.89 7.16
CA SER A 8 -6.49 0.29 6.84
C SER A 8 -6.47 -0.26 5.40
N GLY A 9 -7.26 -1.30 5.13
CA GLY A 9 -7.39 -1.86 3.80
C GLY A 9 -7.60 -0.83 2.67
N PRO A 10 -8.51 0.15 2.83
CA PRO A 10 -8.71 1.21 1.82
C PRO A 10 -7.48 2.11 1.65
N ASP A 11 -6.73 2.42 2.71
CA ASP A 11 -5.49 3.22 2.60
C ASP A 11 -4.42 2.50 1.77
N LYS A 12 -4.31 1.16 1.89
CA LYS A 12 -3.40 0.35 1.07
C LYS A 12 -3.79 0.39 -0.41
N VAL A 13 -5.08 0.35 -0.70
CA VAL A 13 -5.61 0.40 -2.07
C VAL A 13 -5.36 1.78 -2.68
N ALA A 14 -5.71 2.85 -1.96
CA ALA A 14 -5.47 4.22 -2.40
C ALA A 14 -3.98 4.49 -2.69
N ALA A 15 -3.09 3.96 -1.85
CA ALA A 15 -1.65 3.99 -2.06
C ALA A 15 -1.22 3.34 -3.38
N ILE A 16 -1.72 2.14 -3.69
CA ILE A 16 -1.40 1.44 -4.93
C ILE A 16 -1.98 2.17 -6.14
N GLU A 17 -3.21 2.67 -6.05
CA GLU A 17 -3.83 3.42 -7.13
C GLU A 17 -3.05 4.70 -7.46
N LYS A 18 -2.58 5.44 -6.45
CA LYS A 18 -1.70 6.61 -6.64
C LYS A 18 -0.40 6.24 -7.35
N TYR A 19 0.20 5.11 -6.98
CA TYR A 19 1.39 4.59 -7.66
C TYR A 19 1.09 4.17 -9.11
N LEU A 20 -0.04 3.51 -9.37
CA LEU A 20 -0.46 3.09 -10.72
C LEU A 20 -0.81 4.28 -11.63
N ARG A 21 -1.24 5.41 -11.05
CA ARG A 21 -1.50 6.66 -11.76
C ARG A 21 -0.23 7.47 -12.07
N ASP A 22 0.94 6.96 -11.70
CA ASP A 22 2.23 7.67 -11.76
C ASP A 22 2.21 9.00 -10.96
N GLU A 23 1.29 9.10 -9.99
CA GLU A 23 1.04 10.30 -9.20
C GLU A 23 1.98 10.39 -8.00
N ASP A 24 2.39 9.23 -7.46
CA ASP A 24 3.29 9.11 -6.32
C ASP A 24 4.25 7.91 -6.46
N SER A 25 5.44 8.02 -5.87
CA SER A 25 6.40 6.92 -5.79
C SER A 25 6.18 6.03 -4.57
N LEU A 26 6.50 4.73 -4.68
CA LEU A 26 6.41 3.77 -3.56
C LEU A 26 7.11 4.24 -2.28
N SER A 27 8.25 4.93 -2.42
CA SER A 27 9.01 5.52 -1.30
C SER A 27 8.26 6.65 -0.59
N HIS A 28 7.57 7.49 -1.37
CA HIS A 28 6.77 8.59 -0.84
C HIS A 28 5.56 8.05 -0.09
N ILE A 29 4.84 7.11 -0.71
CA ILE A 29 3.67 6.45 -0.14
C ILE A 29 4.05 5.68 1.14
N ALA A 30 5.20 4.99 1.12
CA ALA A 30 5.73 4.29 2.29
C ALA A 30 5.97 5.26 3.46
N THR A 31 6.55 6.43 3.18
CA THR A 31 6.77 7.47 4.19
C THR A 31 5.44 8.03 4.70
N GLN A 32 4.50 8.33 3.80
CA GLN A 32 3.20 8.89 4.14
C GLN A 32 2.37 7.95 5.02
N LEU A 33 2.43 6.66 4.75
CA LEU A 33 1.74 5.61 5.51
C LEU A 33 2.55 5.12 6.73
N GLY A 34 3.79 5.55 6.90
CA GLY A 34 4.69 5.06 7.94
C GLY A 34 5.03 3.57 7.80
N VAL A 35 5.01 3.04 6.58
CA VAL A 35 5.35 1.64 6.28
C VAL A 35 6.64 1.55 5.47
N ARG A 36 7.17 0.34 5.32
CA ARG A 36 8.35 0.10 4.49
C ARG A 36 7.94 -0.12 3.04
N VAL A 37 8.72 0.40 2.10
CA VAL A 37 8.59 0.15 0.64
C VAL A 37 8.35 -1.34 0.28
N PRO A 38 9.08 -2.33 0.85
CA PRO A 38 8.79 -3.74 0.60
C PRO A 38 7.38 -4.19 1.00
N SER A 39 6.75 -3.55 1.99
CA SER A 39 5.35 -3.83 2.36
C SER A 39 4.40 -3.38 1.24
N ILE A 40 4.65 -2.20 0.66
CA ILE A 40 3.84 -1.71 -0.46
C ILE A 40 4.03 -2.59 -1.70
N ARG A 41 5.25 -3.05 -1.98
CA ARG A 41 5.50 -4.02 -3.07
C ARG A 41 4.71 -5.32 -2.88
N LYS A 42 4.58 -5.80 -1.64
CA LYS A 42 3.73 -6.98 -1.35
C LYS A 42 2.26 -6.67 -1.63
N TRP A 43 1.79 -5.49 -1.27
CA TRP A 43 0.43 -5.08 -1.56
C TRP A 43 0.17 -4.96 -3.06
N LEU A 44 1.12 -4.40 -3.83
CA LEU A 44 1.04 -4.31 -5.29
C LEU A 44 0.89 -5.69 -5.93
N ASN A 45 1.70 -6.67 -5.51
CA ASN A 45 1.59 -8.05 -5.99
C ASN A 45 0.22 -8.67 -5.65
N LYS A 46 -0.27 -8.45 -4.42
CA LYS A 46 -1.61 -8.92 -4.02
C LYS A 46 -2.70 -8.25 -4.86
N TYR A 47 -2.62 -6.94 -5.04
CA TYR A 47 -3.56 -6.16 -5.85
C TYR A 47 -3.61 -6.64 -7.29
N GLN A 48 -2.46 -6.93 -7.92
CA GLN A 48 -2.41 -7.47 -9.27
C GLN A 48 -2.93 -8.91 -9.39
N SER A 49 -2.73 -9.74 -8.35
CA SER A 49 -3.12 -11.15 -8.38
C SER A 49 -4.57 -11.40 -7.97
N LEU A 50 -5.11 -10.62 -7.03
CA LEU A 50 -6.40 -10.86 -6.37
C LEU A 50 -7.33 -9.64 -6.42
N GLY A 51 -6.86 -8.50 -6.93
CA GLY A 51 -7.63 -7.27 -6.98
C GLY A 51 -7.62 -6.45 -5.67
N PRO A 52 -8.29 -5.29 -5.67
CA PRO A 52 -8.41 -4.39 -4.51
C PRO A 52 -9.01 -5.06 -3.26
N ASP A 53 -9.95 -6.00 -3.44
CA ASP A 53 -10.61 -6.72 -2.35
C ASP A 53 -9.63 -7.47 -1.43
N SER A 54 -8.51 -7.95 -2.00
CA SER A 54 -7.47 -8.66 -1.23
C SER A 54 -6.75 -7.79 -0.21
N LEU A 55 -6.80 -6.46 -0.37
CA LEU A 55 -6.22 -5.49 0.54
C LEU A 55 -7.26 -4.89 1.47
N LEU A 56 -8.51 -4.77 1.03
CA LEU A 56 -9.64 -4.29 1.82
C LEU A 56 -10.01 -5.24 2.96
N ASN A 57 -9.90 -6.55 2.75
CA ASN A 57 -10.38 -7.59 3.66
C ASN A 57 -9.29 -8.14 4.63
N GLN A 58 -8.29 -7.33 5.06
CA GLN A 58 -7.10 -7.84 5.77
C GLN A 58 -6.60 -7.00 6.96
#